data_AF-A0A6C0ERL5-F1
#
_entry.id   AF-A0A6C0ERL5-F1
#
_cell.length_a   1.000
_cell.length_b   1.000
_cell.length_c   1.000
_cell.angle_alpha   90.00
_cell.angle_beta   90.00
_cell.angle_gamma   90.00
#
_symmetry.space_group_name_H-M   'P 1'
#
loop_
_entity.id
_entity.type
_entity.pdbx_description
1 polymer ?
#
loop_
_entity_poly.entity_id
_entity_poly.type
_entity_poly.pdbx_seq_one_letter_code
_entity_poly.pdbx_strand_id
1 'polypeptide(L)'
;MNQFLLNNLSENKLQFKNLFHFDPDSDVSRPYFFLKRELLVTNLRQYKAEKAVGGIRHVIEYKGKWFDYILKREFKTLADWAADAGSTFDDVLYGTNRVHQLNTNVNTDVPIYKGAVYVTLSALLKSLNFPIPPRIDIPTYNPFDNFNDIAHELNIKNLPIQGASCLVQKPDGVIVIGRIIDQKHYELDDIPSKICISVPHTSQYDSKVYERLSDMPEGTTVYFRSDDGNFHSINEL
;
A
#
# COMPACT_ATOMS: atom_id res chain seq x y z
N MET A 1 7.86 0.46 4.28
CA MET A 1 6.77 0.18 5.25
C MET A 1 6.70 -1.29 5.66
N ASN A 2 6.60 -2.24 4.71
CA ASN A 2 6.43 -3.67 5.05
C ASN A 2 7.53 -4.24 5.97
N GLN A 3 8.80 -4.14 5.55
CA GLN A 3 9.93 -4.60 6.36
C GLN A 3 10.05 -3.84 7.69
N PHE A 4 9.68 -2.56 7.68
CA PHE A 4 9.70 -1.74 8.89
C PHE A 4 8.72 -2.28 9.94
N LEU A 5 7.48 -2.60 9.55
CA LEU A 5 6.49 -3.17 10.46
C LEU A 5 6.97 -4.52 11.02
N LEU A 6 7.48 -5.42 10.18
CA LEU A 6 7.99 -6.73 10.61
C LEU A 6 9.14 -6.59 11.64
N ASN A 7 10.10 -5.71 11.37
CA ASN A 7 11.23 -5.49 12.28
C ASN A 7 10.78 -4.84 13.60
N ASN A 8 9.88 -3.86 13.55
CA ASN A 8 9.51 -3.09 14.74
C ASN A 8 8.43 -3.76 15.60
N LEU A 9 7.53 -4.57 15.03
CA LEU A 9 6.49 -5.27 15.80
C LEU A 9 7.09 -6.36 16.70
N SER A 10 8.10 -7.07 16.21
CA SER A 10 8.78 -8.13 16.95
C SER A 10 9.64 -7.57 18.10
N GLU A 11 10.30 -6.44 17.88
CA GLU A 11 11.18 -5.76 18.85
C GLU A 11 10.43 -4.91 19.89
N ASN A 12 9.29 -4.31 19.55
CA ASN A 12 8.56 -3.36 20.42
C ASN A 12 7.37 -3.95 21.18
N LYS A 13 7.36 -5.27 21.44
CA LYS A 13 6.26 -5.96 22.17
C LYS A 13 5.88 -5.28 23.51
N LEU A 14 6.84 -4.63 24.18
CA LEU A 14 6.62 -3.88 25.42
C LEU A 14 5.91 -2.53 25.22
N GLN A 15 6.17 -1.81 24.13
CA GLN A 15 5.53 -0.51 23.88
C GLN A 15 4.04 -0.67 23.52
N PHE A 16 3.66 -1.79 22.91
CA PHE A 16 2.26 -2.08 22.58
C PHE A 16 1.37 -2.23 23.81
N LYS A 17 1.90 -2.68 24.94
CA LYS A 17 1.13 -2.75 26.19
C LYS A 17 0.66 -1.35 26.62
N ASN A 18 1.50 -0.33 26.41
CA ASN A 18 1.21 1.06 26.76
C ASN A 18 0.20 1.72 25.81
N LEU A 19 0.13 1.29 24.55
CA LEU A 19 -0.82 1.81 23.56
C LEU A 19 -2.28 1.43 23.87
N PHE A 20 -2.50 0.30 24.53
CA PHE A 20 -3.82 -0.28 24.68
C PHE A 20 -4.31 -0.40 26.13
N HIS A 21 -3.51 0.05 27.12
CA HIS A 21 -3.79 -0.16 28.54
C HIS A 21 -4.19 -1.61 28.85
N PHE A 22 -3.51 -2.58 28.22
CA PHE A 22 -3.81 -3.99 28.45
C PHE A 22 -3.41 -4.36 29.88
N ASP A 23 -4.33 -5.00 30.58
CA ASP A 23 -4.01 -5.75 31.79
C ASP A 23 -3.04 -6.89 31.42
N PRO A 24 -1.80 -6.87 31.91
CA PRO A 24 -0.76 -7.84 31.56
C PRO A 24 -1.10 -9.27 31.97
N ASP A 25 -2.03 -9.45 32.91
CA ASP A 25 -2.49 -10.74 33.41
C ASP A 25 -3.78 -11.20 32.71
N SER A 26 -4.36 -10.36 31.86
CA SER A 26 -5.50 -10.78 31.05
C SER A 26 -5.00 -11.70 29.92
N ASP A 27 -5.56 -12.90 29.86
CA ASP A 27 -5.33 -13.94 28.83
C ASP A 27 -5.79 -13.49 27.41
N VAL A 28 -6.01 -12.19 27.22
CA VAL A 28 -6.51 -11.58 26.00
C VAL A 28 -5.43 -11.71 24.94
N SER A 29 -5.78 -12.57 23.97
CA SER A 29 -5.09 -12.88 22.72
C SER A 29 -4.16 -11.79 22.21
N ARG A 30 -2.93 -12.19 21.84
CA ARG A 30 -1.96 -11.36 21.11
C ARG A 30 -2.67 -10.50 20.05
N PRO A 31 -2.40 -9.19 19.98
CA PRO A 31 -3.03 -8.32 18.99
C PRO A 31 -2.69 -8.78 17.57
N TYR A 32 -3.65 -8.59 16.67
CA TYR A 32 -3.58 -8.96 15.26
C TYR A 32 -4.10 -7.82 14.40
N PHE A 33 -3.82 -7.88 13.11
CA PHE A 33 -4.41 -7.00 12.14
C PHE A 33 -5.75 -7.57 11.68
N PHE A 34 -6.75 -6.71 11.57
CA PHE A 34 -8.11 -7.04 11.12
C PHE A 34 -8.72 -5.86 10.37
N LEU A 35 -9.84 -6.07 9.69
CA LEU A 35 -10.45 -5.04 8.85
C LEU A 35 -11.52 -4.24 9.60
N LYS A 36 -11.61 -2.95 9.31
CA LYS A 36 -12.60 -2.03 9.90
C LYS A 36 -14.05 -2.54 9.77
N ARG A 37 -14.39 -3.20 8.67
CA ARG A 37 -15.71 -3.82 8.47
C ARG A 37 -16.09 -4.83 9.54
N GLU A 38 -15.11 -5.50 10.15
CA GLU A 38 -15.34 -6.52 11.18
C GLU A 38 -15.82 -5.92 12.51
N LEU A 39 -15.70 -4.60 12.69
CA LEU A 39 -16.26 -3.90 13.85
C LEU A 39 -17.80 -3.93 13.85
N LEU A 40 -18.44 -4.18 12.70
CA LEU A 40 -19.88 -4.34 12.57
C LEU A 40 -20.37 -5.69 13.11
N VAL A 41 -19.45 -6.63 13.34
CA VAL A 41 -19.76 -7.97 13.86
C VAL A 41 -19.78 -7.93 15.38
N THR A 42 -20.97 -8.00 15.95
CA THR A 42 -21.20 -7.73 17.38
C THR A 42 -21.40 -8.96 18.24
N ASN A 43 -21.66 -10.11 17.63
CA ASN A 43 -21.96 -11.35 18.34
C ASN A 43 -21.42 -12.59 17.63
N LEU A 44 -21.38 -13.72 18.35
CA LEU A 44 -20.82 -14.97 17.86
C LEU A 44 -21.56 -15.54 16.64
N ARG A 45 -22.89 -15.35 16.55
CA ARG A 45 -23.67 -15.83 15.41
C ARG A 45 -23.29 -15.08 14.14
N GLN A 46 -23.24 -13.75 14.20
CA GLN A 46 -22.76 -12.91 13.11
C GLN A 46 -21.32 -13.27 12.73
N TYR A 47 -20.43 -13.45 13.71
CA TYR A 47 -19.05 -13.83 13.45
C TYR A 47 -18.94 -15.15 12.69
N LYS A 48 -19.70 -16.18 13.08
CA LYS A 48 -19.71 -17.46 12.36
C LYS A 48 -20.22 -17.30 10.93
N ALA A 49 -21.26 -16.51 10.72
CA ALA A 49 -21.82 -16.24 9.40
C ALA A 49 -20.82 -15.49 8.51
N GLU A 50 -20.28 -14.37 9.00
CA GLU A 50 -19.29 -13.54 8.30
C GLU A 50 -18.00 -14.32 8.01
N LYS A 51 -17.53 -15.12 8.96
CA LYS A 51 -16.36 -15.99 8.74
C LYS A 51 -16.59 -16.99 7.61
N ALA A 52 -17.79 -17.56 7.49
CA ALA A 52 -18.11 -18.53 6.44
C ALA A 52 -18.10 -17.91 5.04
N VAL A 53 -18.37 -16.61 4.92
CA VAL A 53 -18.37 -15.86 3.66
C VAL A 53 -17.11 -15.01 3.45
N GLY A 54 -16.10 -15.13 4.31
CA GLY A 54 -14.84 -14.38 4.20
C GLY A 54 -14.89 -12.92 4.70
N GLY A 55 -15.96 -12.52 5.37
CA GLY A 55 -16.12 -11.20 5.99
C GLY A 55 -15.14 -10.95 7.15
N ILE A 56 -14.73 -12.02 7.86
CA ILE A 56 -13.73 -11.99 8.94
C ILE A 56 -12.35 -12.40 8.40
N ARG A 57 -11.34 -11.54 8.56
CA ARG A 57 -9.97 -11.78 8.10
C ARG A 57 -9.00 -11.27 9.15
N HIS A 58 -8.12 -12.14 9.65
CA HIS A 58 -7.14 -11.73 10.65
C HIS A 58 -5.74 -12.14 10.21
N VAL A 59 -4.78 -11.23 10.31
CA VAL A 59 -3.40 -11.47 9.89
C VAL A 59 -2.42 -11.12 11.00
N ILE A 60 -1.39 -11.95 11.12
CA ILE A 60 -0.28 -11.78 12.07
C ILE A 60 1.04 -11.88 11.33
N GLU A 61 2.10 -11.36 11.96
CA GLU A 61 3.46 -11.68 11.52
C GLU A 61 3.77 -13.16 11.76
N TYR A 62 4.32 -13.83 10.74
CA TYR A 62 4.81 -15.20 10.85
C TYR A 62 6.00 -15.39 9.90
N LYS A 63 7.18 -15.72 10.45
CA LYS A 63 8.42 -16.00 9.70
C LYS A 63 8.79 -14.93 8.65
N GLY A 64 8.68 -13.65 9.03
CA GLY A 64 9.00 -12.52 8.13
C GLY A 64 7.96 -12.30 7.02
N LYS A 65 6.77 -12.88 7.15
CA LYS A 65 5.63 -12.74 6.24
C LYS A 65 4.37 -12.40 7.03
N TRP A 66 3.27 -12.17 6.31
CA TRP A 66 1.95 -11.93 6.87
C TRP A 66 1.09 -13.16 6.71
N PHE A 67 0.69 -13.78 7.82
CA PHE A 67 -0.09 -15.02 7.82
C PHE A 67 -1.52 -14.77 8.26
N ASP A 68 -2.46 -14.94 7.33
CA ASP A 68 -3.87 -14.93 7.62
C ASP A 68 -4.25 -16.27 8.24
N TYR A 69 -4.47 -16.29 9.55
CA TYR A 69 -4.71 -17.53 10.28
C TYR A 69 -6.16 -18.00 10.20
N ILE A 70 -7.06 -17.20 9.63
CA ILE A 70 -8.45 -17.58 9.33
C ILE A 70 -8.46 -18.43 8.06
N LEU A 71 -7.78 -17.97 7.00
CA LEU A 71 -7.68 -18.70 5.72
C LEU A 71 -6.47 -19.63 5.60
N LYS A 72 -5.53 -19.58 6.56
CA LYS A 72 -4.26 -20.32 6.53
C LYS A 72 -3.41 -19.98 5.29
N ARG A 73 -3.31 -18.70 4.96
CA ARG A 73 -2.60 -18.21 3.77
C ARG A 73 -1.55 -17.17 4.12
N GLU A 74 -0.42 -17.20 3.41
CA GLU A 74 0.66 -16.22 3.55
C GLU A 74 0.57 -15.13 2.47
N PHE A 75 0.95 -13.91 2.86
CA PHE A 75 0.99 -12.72 2.03
C PHE A 75 2.37 -12.07 2.14
N LYS A 76 2.83 -11.48 1.02
CA LYS A 76 4.12 -10.78 0.95
C LYS A 76 4.05 -9.46 1.71
N THR A 77 2.96 -8.70 1.53
CA THR A 77 2.72 -7.45 2.23
C THR A 77 1.34 -7.43 2.89
N LEU A 78 1.19 -6.57 3.90
CA LEU A 78 -0.10 -6.31 4.53
C LEU A 78 -1.11 -5.65 3.55
N ALA A 79 -0.63 -4.92 2.55
CA ALA A 79 -1.47 -4.37 1.47
C ALA A 79 -2.01 -5.48 0.55
N ASP A 80 -1.18 -6.47 0.20
CA ASP A 80 -1.63 -7.63 -0.60
C ASP A 80 -2.73 -8.40 0.13
N TRP A 81 -2.60 -8.54 1.46
CA TRP A 81 -3.62 -9.17 2.30
C TRP A 81 -4.93 -8.36 2.31
N ALA A 82 -4.86 -7.04 2.50
CA ALA A 82 -6.05 -6.18 2.49
C ALA A 82 -6.77 -6.22 1.13
N ALA A 83 -6.01 -6.17 0.03
CA ALA A 83 -6.53 -6.27 -1.33
C ALA A 83 -7.20 -7.63 -1.60
N ASP A 84 -6.56 -8.74 -1.19
CA ASP A 84 -7.15 -10.10 -1.27
C ASP A 84 -8.42 -10.24 -0.44
N ALA A 85 -8.55 -9.44 0.62
CA ALA A 85 -9.76 -9.36 1.42
C ALA A 85 -10.83 -8.42 0.85
N GLY A 86 -10.60 -7.77 -0.31
CA GLY A 86 -11.52 -6.79 -0.89
C GLY A 86 -11.59 -5.50 -0.06
N SER A 87 -10.45 -5.03 0.44
CA SER A 87 -10.35 -3.80 1.24
C SER A 87 -9.09 -3.03 0.90
N THR A 88 -9.02 -1.79 1.37
CA THR A 88 -7.85 -0.93 1.17
C THR A 88 -6.93 -1.00 2.39
N PHE A 89 -5.71 -0.50 2.22
CA PHE A 89 -4.74 -0.43 3.31
C PHE A 89 -5.22 0.48 4.47
N ASP A 90 -6.04 1.48 4.18
CA ASP A 90 -6.61 2.41 5.16
C ASP A 90 -7.71 1.77 6.03
N ASP A 91 -8.26 0.63 5.58
CA ASP A 91 -9.25 -0.14 6.33
C ASP A 91 -8.61 -1.07 7.38
N VAL A 92 -7.29 -1.14 7.44
CA VAL A 92 -6.57 -2.04 8.34
C VAL A 92 -6.44 -1.44 9.73
N LEU A 93 -6.84 -2.23 10.73
CA LEU A 93 -6.74 -1.92 12.15
C LEU A 93 -5.79 -2.88 12.83
N TYR A 94 -5.18 -2.46 13.94
CA TYR A 94 -4.33 -3.31 14.77
C TYR A 94 -4.85 -3.33 16.20
N GLY A 95 -5.07 -4.54 16.74
CA GLY A 95 -5.55 -4.70 18.11
C GLY A 95 -6.26 -6.02 18.32
N THR A 96 -7.34 -5.98 19.11
CA THR A 96 -8.19 -7.14 19.41
C THR A 96 -9.65 -6.82 19.10
N ASN A 97 -10.29 -7.70 18.33
CA ASN A 97 -11.70 -7.58 18.02
C ASN A 97 -12.56 -8.11 19.18
N ARG A 98 -13.75 -7.53 19.38
CA ARG A 98 -14.68 -7.77 20.50
C ARG A 98 -15.13 -9.24 20.62
N VAL A 99 -15.13 -9.99 19.52
CA VAL A 99 -15.61 -11.38 19.49
C VAL A 99 -14.73 -12.32 20.32
N HIS A 100 -13.46 -11.96 20.53
CA HIS A 100 -12.52 -12.74 21.33
C HIS A 100 -12.48 -12.33 22.81
N GLN A 101 -13.24 -11.31 23.22
CA GLN A 101 -13.30 -10.82 24.60
C GLN A 101 -14.58 -11.26 25.35
N LEU A 102 -15.22 -12.35 24.90
CA LEU A 102 -16.33 -12.98 25.61
C LEU A 102 -15.81 -13.70 26.86
N ASN A 103 -15.51 -12.94 27.92
CA ASN A 103 -15.43 -13.52 29.25
C ASN A 103 -16.86 -13.84 29.70
N THR A 104 -17.23 -15.12 29.64
CA THR A 104 -18.29 -15.64 30.50
C THR A 104 -17.77 -15.54 31.93
N ASN A 105 -18.26 -14.55 32.67
CA ASN A 105 -17.96 -14.44 34.09
C ASN A 105 -18.64 -15.64 34.76
N VAL A 106 -17.84 -16.59 35.28
CA VAL A 106 -18.33 -17.92 35.73
C VAL A 106 -19.39 -17.82 36.85
N ASN A 107 -19.49 -16.65 37.49
CA ASN A 107 -20.39 -16.37 38.61
C ASN A 107 -21.58 -15.46 38.26
N THR A 108 -21.66 -14.94 37.04
CA THR A 108 -22.81 -14.13 36.59
C THR A 108 -23.05 -14.42 35.12
N ASP A 109 -24.22 -14.98 34.77
CA ASP A 109 -24.68 -15.21 33.38
C ASP A 109 -24.84 -13.94 32.53
N VAL A 110 -24.24 -12.82 32.96
CA VAL A 110 -24.23 -11.55 32.25
C VAL A 110 -22.92 -11.45 31.46
N PRO A 111 -22.96 -11.47 30.11
CA PRO A 111 -21.77 -11.26 29.30
C PRO A 111 -21.25 -9.84 29.51
N ILE A 112 -20.01 -9.70 29.98
CA ILE A 112 -19.32 -8.40 29.97
C ILE A 112 -18.77 -8.22 28.56
N TYR A 113 -19.49 -7.49 27.72
CA TYR A 113 -18.99 -7.09 26.41
C TYR A 113 -17.89 -6.03 26.59
N LYS A 114 -16.64 -6.46 26.63
CA LYS A 114 -15.54 -5.54 26.40
C LYS A 114 -15.53 -5.17 24.91
N GLY A 115 -15.54 -3.87 24.62
CA GLY A 115 -15.51 -3.36 23.25
C GLY A 115 -14.26 -3.80 22.49
N ALA A 116 -14.24 -3.61 21.17
CA ALA A 116 -13.02 -3.80 20.40
C ALA A 116 -11.97 -2.78 20.87
N VAL A 117 -10.72 -3.22 21.03
CA VAL A 117 -9.60 -2.37 21.44
C VAL A 117 -8.60 -2.35 20.29
N TYR A 118 -8.46 -1.21 19.63
CA TYR A 118 -7.67 -1.10 18.40
C TYR A 118 -7.14 0.30 18.16
N VAL A 119 -6.12 0.39 17.31
CA VAL A 119 -5.64 1.63 16.71
C VAL A 119 -5.73 1.52 15.18
N THR A 120 -5.80 2.67 14.53
CA THR A 120 -5.61 2.74 13.07
C THR A 120 -4.16 2.43 12.72
N LEU A 121 -3.92 1.93 11.51
CA LEU A 121 -2.57 1.69 11.03
C LEU A 121 -1.72 2.96 10.99
N SER A 122 -2.31 4.11 10.65
CA SER A 122 -1.63 5.41 10.71
C SER A 122 -1.17 5.77 12.13
N ALA A 123 -2.04 5.60 13.14
CA ALA A 123 -1.68 5.84 14.53
C ALA A 123 -0.59 4.87 15.01
N LEU A 124 -0.67 3.61 14.60
CA LEU A 124 0.36 2.60 14.86
C LEU A 124 1.72 3.03 14.26
N LEU A 125 1.76 3.37 12.98
CA LEU A 125 2.98 3.79 12.28
C LEU A 125 3.59 5.03 12.95
N LYS A 126 2.76 6.01 13.32
CA LYS A 126 3.20 7.19 14.08
C LYS A 126 3.82 6.81 15.42
N SER A 127 3.20 5.90 16.17
CA SER A 127 3.72 5.44 17.47
C SER A 127 5.07 4.71 17.35
N LEU A 128 5.31 4.06 16.21
CA LEU A 128 6.57 3.39 15.90
C LEU A 128 7.64 4.34 15.34
N ASN A 129 7.39 5.64 15.29
CA ASN A 129 8.25 6.63 14.64
C ASN A 129 8.55 6.27 13.18
N PHE A 130 7.58 5.69 12.47
CA PHE A 130 7.71 5.45 11.05
C PHE A 130 7.91 6.80 10.34
N PRO A 131 9.01 7.01 9.59
CA PRO A 131 9.18 8.21 8.81
C PRO A 131 8.13 8.20 7.72
N ILE A 132 7.10 9.04 7.87
CA ILE A 132 6.13 9.28 6.80
C ILE A 132 6.95 9.82 5.63
N PRO A 133 6.95 9.16 4.46
CA PRO A 133 7.61 9.69 3.29
C PRO A 133 7.10 11.12 3.08
N PRO A 134 7.98 12.09 2.73
CA PRO A 134 7.52 13.45 2.47
C PRO A 134 6.39 13.37 1.45
N ARG A 135 5.23 13.95 1.80
CA ARG A 135 4.14 14.10 0.86
C ARG A 135 4.66 15.06 -0.21
N ILE A 136 5.02 14.49 -1.36
CA ILE A 136 5.32 15.28 -2.54
C ILE A 136 3.94 15.71 -3.03
N ASP A 137 3.56 16.95 -2.77
CA ASP A 137 2.42 17.54 -3.45
C ASP A 137 2.74 17.47 -4.93
N ILE A 138 2.03 16.62 -5.65
CA ILE A 138 2.16 16.52 -7.10
C ILE A 138 1.56 17.82 -7.62
N PRO A 139 2.35 18.71 -8.23
CA PRO A 139 1.79 19.86 -8.91
C PRO A 139 0.76 19.35 -9.91
N THR A 140 -0.44 19.94 -9.92
CA THR A 140 -1.30 19.86 -11.10
C THR A 140 -0.55 20.57 -12.22
N TYR A 141 0.23 19.81 -12.99
CA TYR A 141 1.08 20.35 -14.04
C TYR A 141 0.21 20.88 -15.16
N ASN A 142 0.54 22.08 -15.61
CA ASN A 142 0.01 22.59 -16.86
C ASN A 142 0.75 21.83 -17.98
N PRO A 143 0.06 21.27 -18.99
CA PRO A 143 0.73 20.60 -20.13
C PRO A 143 1.74 21.48 -20.89
N PHE A 144 1.76 22.79 -20.62
CA PHE A 144 2.69 23.77 -21.17
C PHE A 144 3.91 24.10 -20.28
N ASP A 145 4.05 23.47 -19.10
CA ASP A 145 5.18 23.74 -18.20
C ASP A 145 6.50 23.17 -18.74
N ASN A 146 7.58 23.95 -18.64
CA ASN A 146 8.89 23.57 -19.17
C ASN A 146 9.52 22.43 -18.32
N PHE A 147 10.05 21.41 -18.99
CA PHE A 147 10.71 20.26 -18.37
C PHE A 147 11.79 20.61 -17.33
N ASN A 148 12.58 21.66 -17.58
CA ASN A 148 13.61 22.07 -16.64
C ASN A 148 13.00 22.62 -15.34
N ASP A 149 11.84 23.26 -15.43
CA ASP A 149 11.12 23.80 -14.27
C ASP A 149 10.50 22.65 -13.45
N ILE A 150 9.88 21.67 -14.13
CA ILE A 150 9.35 20.45 -13.48
C ILE A 150 10.48 19.65 -12.82
N ALA A 151 11.59 19.43 -13.53
CA ALA A 151 12.73 18.70 -12.99
C ALA A 151 13.41 19.44 -11.81
N HIS A 152 13.43 20.77 -11.86
CA HIS A 152 13.90 21.61 -10.77
C HIS A 152 12.98 21.54 -9.55
N GLU A 153 11.65 21.62 -9.72
CA GLU A 153 10.67 21.46 -8.65
C GLU A 153 10.73 20.07 -8.01
N LEU A 154 10.90 19.03 -8.81
CA LEU A 154 11.09 17.66 -8.33
C LEU A 154 12.52 17.40 -7.80
N ASN A 155 13.38 18.43 -7.79
CA ASN A 155 14.76 18.40 -7.29
C ASN A 155 15.63 17.30 -7.95
N ILE A 156 15.42 17.07 -9.25
CA ILE A 156 16.09 16.06 -10.07
C ILE A 156 17.39 16.66 -10.62
N LYS A 157 18.51 16.43 -9.92
CA LYS A 157 19.78 17.10 -10.22
C LYS A 157 20.59 16.52 -11.38
N ASN A 158 20.23 15.34 -11.88
CA ASN A 158 21.00 14.61 -12.90
C ASN A 158 20.07 13.98 -13.94
N LEU A 159 19.54 14.82 -14.83
CA LEU A 159 18.82 14.34 -16.00
C LEU A 159 19.82 13.82 -17.04
N PRO A 160 19.67 12.59 -17.56
CA PRO A 160 20.47 12.16 -18.70
C PRO A 160 20.03 12.96 -19.93
N ILE A 161 20.80 14.00 -20.28
CA ILE A 161 20.52 14.95 -21.37
C ILE A 161 20.58 14.28 -22.77
N GLN A 162 21.01 13.01 -22.86
CA GLN A 162 21.13 12.28 -24.13
C GLN A 162 20.15 11.09 -24.21
N GLY A 163 18.96 11.34 -24.74
CA GLY A 163 17.95 10.33 -25.10
C GLY A 163 16.53 10.88 -25.10
N ALA A 164 15.60 10.21 -25.77
CA ALA A 164 14.18 10.50 -25.57
C ALA A 164 13.78 9.99 -24.18
N SER A 165 13.48 10.93 -23.29
CA SER A 165 12.96 10.68 -21.96
C SER A 165 11.45 10.90 -21.94
N CYS A 166 10.77 10.17 -21.08
CA CYS A 166 9.34 10.34 -20.82
C CYS A 166 9.09 10.45 -19.31
N LEU A 167 7.94 11.01 -18.94
CA LEU A 167 7.46 10.95 -17.56
C LEU A 167 6.53 9.74 -17.44
N VAL A 168 6.73 8.95 -16.38
CA VAL A 168 5.88 7.80 -16.07
C VAL A 168 5.28 8.01 -14.70
N GLN A 169 3.97 8.22 -14.67
CA GLN A 169 3.19 8.27 -13.44
C GLN A 169 2.70 6.86 -13.11
N LYS A 170 3.20 6.29 -12.01
CA LYS A 170 2.82 4.98 -11.50
C LYS A 170 1.41 5.00 -10.88
N PRO A 171 0.77 3.83 -10.67
CA PRO A 171 -0.59 3.77 -10.11
C PRO A 171 -0.71 4.34 -8.69
N ASP A 172 0.40 4.36 -7.94
CA ASP A 172 0.49 4.97 -6.60
C ASP A 172 0.69 6.50 -6.66
N GLY A 173 0.65 7.09 -7.86
CA GLY A 173 0.85 8.52 -8.10
C GLY A 173 2.32 8.94 -8.22
N VAL A 174 3.28 8.04 -8.01
CA VAL A 174 4.71 8.37 -8.08
C VAL A 174 5.13 8.62 -9.52
N ILE A 175 5.69 9.79 -9.79
CA ILE A 175 6.28 10.12 -11.09
C ILE A 175 7.76 9.75 -11.10
N VAL A 176 8.19 9.06 -12.14
CA VAL A 176 9.59 8.78 -12.42
C VAL A 176 9.93 9.13 -13.86
N ILE A 177 11.20 9.37 -14.13
CA ILE A 177 11.68 9.57 -15.49
C ILE A 177 11.98 8.22 -16.10
N GLY A 178 11.25 7.89 -17.16
CA GLY A 178 11.53 6.77 -18.02
C GLY A 178 12.53 7.14 -19.13
N ARG A 179 13.22 6.14 -19.64
CA ARG A 179 14.04 6.26 -20.85
C ARG A 179 13.41 5.45 -21.97
N ILE A 180 13.20 6.07 -23.12
CA ILE A 180 12.76 5.37 -24.34
C ILE A 180 14.01 4.73 -24.96
N ILE A 181 14.01 3.41 -25.07
CA ILE A 181 15.19 2.62 -25.48
C ILE A 181 15.19 2.33 -26.98
N ASP A 182 14.02 2.22 -27.61
CA ASP A 182 13.90 2.02 -29.05
C ASP A 182 12.93 3.06 -29.64
N GLN A 183 13.45 3.86 -30.57
CA GLN A 183 12.71 4.90 -31.30
C GLN A 183 12.33 4.46 -32.72
N LYS A 184 12.75 3.27 -33.18
CA LYS A 184 12.65 2.84 -34.59
C LYS A 184 11.21 2.62 -35.10
N HIS A 185 10.20 2.82 -34.27
CA HIS A 185 8.80 2.54 -34.58
C HIS A 185 7.90 3.78 -34.46
N TYR A 186 8.46 4.99 -34.56
CA TYR A 186 7.73 6.26 -34.60
C TYR A 186 7.00 6.51 -35.94
N GLU A 187 6.43 5.46 -36.56
CA GLU A 187 5.36 5.66 -37.55
C GLU A 187 4.06 5.71 -36.75
N LEU A 188 3.56 6.93 -36.55
CA LEU A 188 2.45 7.34 -35.67
C LEU A 188 1.08 6.70 -36.02
N ASP A 189 1.05 5.70 -36.89
CA ASP A 189 -0.16 5.08 -37.39
C ASP A 189 -0.63 3.91 -36.49
N ASP A 190 0.20 3.45 -35.54
CA ASP A 190 -0.15 2.37 -34.58
C ASP A 190 0.54 2.58 -33.21
N ILE A 191 0.14 3.63 -32.47
CA ILE A 191 0.68 4.06 -31.16
C ILE A 191 0.75 2.95 -30.08
N PRO A 192 -0.21 1.99 -29.97
CA PRO A 192 -0.13 0.91 -28.98
C PRO A 192 1.02 -0.07 -29.24
N SER A 193 1.61 -0.04 -30.44
CA SER A 193 2.55 -1.05 -30.92
C SER A 193 3.99 -0.64 -30.66
N LYS A 194 4.51 -1.10 -29.51
CA LYS A 194 5.95 -1.31 -29.22
C LYS A 194 6.77 -0.06 -28.87
N ILE A 195 6.40 0.64 -27.80
CA ILE A 195 7.32 1.59 -27.16
C ILE A 195 8.05 0.90 -26.02
N CYS A 196 9.36 0.71 -26.19
CA CYS A 196 10.24 0.17 -25.16
C CYS A 196 10.66 1.25 -24.17
N ILE A 197 10.06 1.24 -22.96
CA ILE A 197 10.34 2.21 -21.90
C ILE A 197 11.05 1.50 -20.74
N SER A 198 12.24 1.97 -20.39
CA SER A 198 12.91 1.60 -19.14
C SER A 198 12.48 2.54 -18.03
N VAL A 199 11.95 1.97 -16.96
CA VAL A 199 11.41 2.69 -15.79
C VAL A 199 12.21 2.27 -14.55
N PRO A 200 12.75 3.21 -13.77
CA PRO A 200 13.43 2.90 -12.52
C PRO A 200 12.52 2.15 -11.52
N HIS A 201 13.04 1.06 -10.97
CA HIS A 201 12.34 0.12 -10.11
C HIS A 201 13.06 -0.05 -8.77
N THR A 202 12.49 0.49 -7.69
CA THR A 202 12.90 0.33 -6.26
C THR A 202 14.33 0.73 -5.85
N SER A 203 15.29 0.79 -6.78
CA SER A 203 16.66 1.27 -6.58
C SER A 203 17.18 1.91 -7.89
N GLN A 204 18.18 2.78 -7.79
CA GLN A 204 18.75 3.49 -8.96
C GLN A 204 19.46 2.57 -9.98
N TYR A 205 19.58 1.27 -9.69
CA TYR A 205 20.29 0.29 -10.52
C TYR A 205 19.39 -0.84 -11.05
N ASP A 206 18.13 -0.90 -10.61
CA ASP A 206 17.16 -1.87 -11.09
C ASP A 206 16.13 -1.12 -11.93
N SER A 207 16.15 -1.32 -13.24
CA SER A 207 15.22 -0.69 -14.16
C SER A 207 14.39 -1.76 -14.85
N LYS A 208 13.07 -1.63 -14.81
CA LYS A 208 12.16 -2.53 -15.51
C LYS A 208 11.89 -1.99 -16.90
N VAL A 209 12.10 -2.83 -17.92
CA VAL A 209 11.78 -2.50 -19.30
C VAL A 209 10.37 -2.99 -19.61
N TYR A 210 9.56 -2.11 -20.17
CA TYR A 210 8.23 -2.40 -20.68
C TYR A 210 8.29 -2.28 -22.20
N GLU A 211 8.02 -3.38 -22.92
CA GLU A 211 8.04 -3.40 -24.39
C GLU A 211 6.76 -2.80 -24.98
N ARG A 212 5.67 -2.79 -24.19
CA ARG A 212 4.38 -2.19 -24.54
C ARG A 212 3.81 -1.42 -23.36
N LEU A 213 2.98 -0.42 -23.65
CA LEU A 213 2.23 0.30 -22.62
C LEU A 213 1.25 -0.63 -21.87
N SER A 214 0.66 -1.60 -22.57
CA SER A 214 -0.22 -2.62 -21.99
C SER A 214 0.47 -3.51 -20.96
N ASP A 215 1.80 -3.57 -20.97
CA ASP A 215 2.58 -4.36 -20.03
C ASP A 215 2.83 -3.59 -18.72
N MET A 216 2.53 -2.28 -18.72
CA MET A 216 2.62 -1.44 -17.53
C MET A 216 1.48 -1.74 -16.55
N PRO A 217 1.70 -1.57 -15.24
CA PRO A 217 0.64 -1.73 -14.25
C PRO A 217 -0.59 -0.87 -14.57
N GLU A 218 -1.80 -1.39 -14.33
CA GLU A 218 -3.04 -0.66 -14.52
C GLU A 218 -3.05 0.67 -13.75
N GLY A 219 -3.47 1.76 -14.39
CA GLY A 219 -3.40 3.12 -13.84
C GLY A 219 -2.08 3.86 -14.10
N THR A 220 -1.12 3.22 -14.77
CA THR A 220 0.11 3.91 -15.22
C THR A 220 -0.20 4.85 -16.38
N THR A 221 0.31 6.08 -16.32
CA THR A 221 0.21 7.06 -17.40
C THR A 221 1.60 7.45 -17.88
N VAL A 222 1.80 7.48 -19.21
CA VAL A 222 3.07 7.87 -19.84
C VAL A 222 2.87 9.17 -20.61
N TYR A 223 3.76 10.13 -20.35
CA TYR A 223 3.76 11.43 -21.02
C TYR A 223 4.99 11.57 -21.91
N PHE A 224 4.77 11.86 -23.19
CA PHE A 224 5.82 12.13 -24.17
C PHE A 224 6.00 13.61 -24.36
N ARG A 225 7.25 14.01 -24.55
CA ARG A 225 7.61 15.38 -24.94
C ARG A 225 7.47 15.51 -26.45
N SER A 226 6.62 16.42 -26.91
CA SER A 226 6.55 16.84 -28.31
C SER A 226 7.68 17.83 -28.65
N ASP A 227 7.89 18.06 -29.95
CA ASP A 227 8.95 18.95 -30.46
C ASP A 227 8.78 20.41 -29.98
N ASP A 228 7.55 20.82 -29.69
CA ASP A 228 7.21 22.13 -29.11
C ASP A 228 7.50 22.23 -27.61
N GLY A 229 7.93 21.13 -26.97
CA GLY A 229 8.28 21.06 -25.56
C GLY A 229 7.14 20.68 -24.62
N ASN A 230 5.92 20.48 -25.13
CA ASN A 230 4.75 20.12 -24.32
C ASN A 230 4.71 18.62 -24.00
N PHE A 231 3.95 18.24 -22.97
CA PHE A 231 3.70 16.85 -22.63
C PHE A 231 2.32 16.39 -23.08
N HIS A 232 2.27 15.29 -23.82
CA HIS A 232 1.03 14.62 -24.21
C HIS A 232 0.96 13.26 -23.54
N SER A 233 -0.15 12.99 -22.87
CA SER A 233 -0.47 11.63 -22.42
C SER A 233 -0.66 10.77 -23.65
N ILE A 234 -0.01 9.61 -23.69
CA ILE A 234 -0.18 8.68 -24.82
C ILE A 234 -1.59 8.10 -24.91
N ASN A 235 -2.38 8.19 -23.83
CA ASN A 235 -3.79 7.79 -23.85
C ASN A 235 -4.70 8.85 -24.50
N GLU A 236 -4.16 10.02 -24.87
CA GLU A 236 -4.89 11.15 -25.46
C GLU A 236 -4.52 11.43 -26.93
N LEU A 237 -3.62 10.62 -27.51
CA LEU A 237 -3.20 10.66 -28.91
C LEU A 237 -3.88 9.54 -29.71
#